data_AF-A0A4P8WK55-F1
#
_entry.id   AF-A0A4P8WK55-F1
#
_cell.length_a   1.000
_cell.length_b   1.000
_cell.length_c   1.000
_cell.angle_alpha   90.00
_cell.angle_beta   90.00
_cell.angle_gamma   90.00
#
_symmetry.space_group_name_H-M   'P 1'
#
loop_
_entity.id
_entity.type
_entity.pdbx_description
1 polymer ?
#
loop_
_entity_poly.entity_id
_entity_poly.type
_entity_poly.pdbx_seq_one_letter_code
_entity_poly.pdbx_strand_id
1 'polypeptide(L)'
;MQVRDSLDVMEDDHQRDQSTSTAGKTTRRSYVRLLGAVGLGGALTGVAATGSQSGVAAAQSNGNGTGSAGGIRVSDSGTMVGDDVAQLDFGASFSATESGSDTVTVGSETNPNIVNVREDLGVEPEGDDLWAAIEDHYTSFEPTDRNHCYEIPAGTWHVETDNIHFDAHEFLGIVGAPFAVLEVADQDVDRLMTVGSLDASLPHAQRTVMRDLQVDIRGDYDAGIARWFTYRYGHMENISMRGKRDKFNPQYGGDRHTILVDGVRPSTTNVISGCHLNNGDTKYDRSTHVGHAIPFSSDVYNHGTNYWEGCQVSGYIDNGIYVSGDDGRNIVTGCHVRNCAGASIRIGPNDHVQDCQITMTEHPGFPWSGLWLENGGGQLVSQLLVNNQIKKDTEIVRLTQDGPARLTDVHITDEGTDGRAIRVNDNDDAPTAFDGCTITDRSSPSTADYAVYVRSSNVSFDDCEFDIAPQSSTDRHGVFVTDGGDDLDRLTLENCTIDADGASLRFAESGADHTVESSFFEGLVMSDPETTLSSVLWTGNRHRGETAFRGERSQWQGDFNFGFDV
;
A
#
# COMPACT_ATOMS: atom_id res chain seq x y z
N MET A 1 -13.75 48.88 -3.89
CA MET A 1 -12.64 49.64 -4.50
C MET A 1 -11.40 48.77 -4.33
N GLN A 2 -10.96 48.16 -5.43
CA GLN A 2 -9.75 47.37 -5.71
C GLN A 2 -9.10 46.52 -4.60
N VAL A 3 -9.17 45.20 -4.81
CA VAL A 3 -8.15 44.23 -4.40
C VAL A 3 -7.34 43.87 -5.64
N ARG A 4 -6.01 43.78 -5.49
CA ARG A 4 -5.03 43.40 -6.49
C ARG A 4 -4.06 42.40 -5.84
N ASP A 5 -3.55 41.52 -6.70
CA ASP A 5 -2.31 40.73 -6.59
C ASP A 5 -2.39 39.54 -5.60
N SER A 6 -1.89 38.33 -5.89
CA SER A 6 -1.04 37.85 -6.99
C SER A 6 -0.94 36.30 -6.90
N LEU A 7 -0.75 35.67 -8.05
CA LEU A 7 -0.32 34.28 -8.25
C LEU A 7 1.14 34.09 -7.80
N ASP A 8 1.45 32.93 -7.19
CA ASP A 8 2.78 32.27 -7.16
C ASP A 8 2.50 30.75 -7.06
N VAL A 9 2.65 29.97 -8.14
CA VAL A 9 3.87 29.28 -8.64
C VAL A 9 4.33 28.17 -7.68
N MET A 10 4.00 26.93 -8.05
CA MET A 10 4.60 25.70 -7.55
C MET A 10 6.04 25.61 -8.08
N GLU A 11 7.03 25.50 -7.19
CA GLU A 11 8.41 25.16 -7.53
C GLU A 11 8.61 23.64 -7.39
N ASP A 12 8.98 23.02 -8.51
CA ASP A 12 9.48 21.66 -8.64
C ASP A 12 10.84 21.52 -7.92
N ASP A 13 10.92 20.61 -6.96
CA ASP A 13 12.18 20.23 -6.30
C ASP A 13 12.96 19.25 -7.18
N HIS A 14 13.63 19.78 -8.20
CA HIS A 14 14.71 19.09 -8.91
C HIS A 14 16.03 19.26 -8.16
N GLN A 15 16.32 18.41 -7.17
CA GLN A 15 17.68 18.27 -6.67
C GLN A 15 18.53 17.47 -7.67
N ARG A 16 19.35 18.21 -8.43
CA ARG A 16 20.45 17.68 -9.22
C ARG A 16 21.55 17.20 -8.30
N ASP A 17 21.83 15.89 -8.33
CA ASP A 17 23.08 15.32 -7.85
C ASP A 17 24.26 15.87 -8.66
N GLN A 18 25.00 16.78 -8.02
CA GLN A 18 26.36 17.14 -8.41
C GLN A 18 27.21 17.23 -7.16
N SER A 19 27.95 16.16 -6.85
CA SER A 19 29.24 16.34 -6.18
C SER A 19 30.27 15.36 -6.72
N THR A 20 31.18 15.96 -7.47
CA THR A 20 32.47 15.44 -7.93
C THR A 20 33.33 14.90 -6.80
N SER A 21 34.04 13.83 -7.13
CA SER A 21 35.18 13.24 -6.42
C SER A 21 36.08 14.23 -5.69
N THR A 22 36.37 13.96 -4.41
CA THR A 22 37.68 14.25 -3.83
C THR A 22 37.97 13.36 -2.62
N ALA A 23 38.95 12.48 -2.79
CA ALA A 23 39.56 11.69 -1.73
C ALA A 23 40.18 12.60 -0.64
N GLY A 24 39.97 12.30 0.64
CA GLY A 24 40.65 13.04 1.70
C GLY A 24 40.28 12.75 3.15
N LYS A 25 40.86 11.69 3.72
CA LYS A 25 41.34 11.58 5.11
C LYS A 25 40.32 11.71 6.26
N THR A 26 39.88 10.54 6.73
CA THR A 26 39.38 10.30 8.10
C THR A 26 40.36 10.81 9.16
N THR A 27 39.89 11.70 10.03
CA THR A 27 40.62 12.10 11.25
C THR A 27 39.96 11.49 12.48
N ARG A 28 40.53 10.37 12.95
CA ARG A 28 40.23 9.74 14.24
C ARG A 28 40.36 10.75 15.39
N ARG A 29 39.31 10.91 16.21
CA ARG A 29 39.42 11.49 17.55
C ARG A 29 38.86 10.53 18.58
N SER A 30 39.77 9.88 19.28
CA SER A 30 39.51 9.01 20.42
C SER A 30 39.01 9.83 21.62
N TYR A 31 37.90 9.40 22.23
CA TYR A 31 37.62 9.69 23.64
C TYR A 31 37.39 8.39 24.41
N VAL A 32 38.34 8.12 25.30
CA VAL A 32 38.26 7.13 26.37
C VAL A 32 37.66 7.81 27.59
N ARG A 33 36.80 7.08 28.32
CA ARG A 33 36.35 7.18 29.75
C ARG A 33 34.82 7.20 29.84
N LEU A 34 34.14 6.52 30.76
CA LEU A 34 34.52 5.79 31.96
C LEU A 34 33.35 4.85 32.35
N LEU A 35 33.68 3.69 32.90
CA LEU A 35 32.78 2.73 33.55
C LEU A 35 31.89 3.35 34.65
N GLY A 36 30.64 2.87 34.71
CA GLY A 36 29.74 2.96 35.86
C GLY A 36 28.86 1.72 35.95
N ALA A 37 29.33 0.70 36.64
CA ALA A 37 28.62 -0.55 36.90
C ALA A 37 27.52 -0.37 37.95
N VAL A 38 26.32 -0.88 37.67
CA VAL A 38 25.40 -1.41 38.70
C VAL A 38 24.70 -2.63 38.10
N GLY A 39 25.06 -3.80 38.61
CA GLY A 39 24.33 -5.04 38.37
C GLY A 39 23.23 -5.23 39.40
N LEU A 40 22.22 -6.02 39.03
CA LEU A 40 21.41 -6.84 39.93
C LEU A 40 20.76 -7.94 39.08
N GLY A 41 21.12 -9.19 39.37
CA GLY A 41 20.64 -10.37 38.67
C GLY A 41 19.28 -10.87 39.16
N GLY A 42 18.73 -11.81 38.40
CA GLY A 42 17.57 -12.63 38.78
C GLY A 42 17.36 -13.75 37.77
N ALA A 43 17.49 -14.99 38.20
CA ALA A 43 17.59 -16.19 37.39
C ALA A 43 16.24 -16.81 36.99
N LEU A 44 16.22 -17.37 35.77
CA LEU A 44 15.68 -18.65 35.30
C LEU A 44 14.59 -19.40 36.12
N THR A 45 13.46 -19.70 35.45
CA THR A 45 12.81 -21.02 35.26
C THR A 45 11.83 -20.87 34.07
N GLY A 46 11.64 -21.75 33.10
CA GLY A 46 12.01 -23.15 32.92
C GLY A 46 10.79 -24.07 33.04
N VAL A 47 9.88 -24.12 32.06
CA VAL A 47 8.93 -25.24 31.88
C VAL A 47 8.72 -25.52 30.39
N ALA A 48 9.12 -26.72 29.98
CA ALA A 48 8.80 -27.34 28.71
C ALA A 48 7.42 -28.02 28.77
N ALA A 49 6.69 -28.01 27.65
CA ALA A 49 5.62 -28.96 27.39
C ALA A 49 5.80 -29.54 25.98
N THR A 50 5.87 -30.87 25.92
CA THR A 50 6.06 -31.71 24.74
C THR A 50 4.84 -32.60 24.54
N GLY A 51 4.53 -32.93 23.28
CA GLY A 51 3.65 -34.02 22.84
C GLY A 51 2.21 -33.59 22.55
N SER A 52 1.56 -33.96 21.44
CA SER A 52 1.73 -35.18 20.62
C SER A 52 1.23 -35.03 19.17
N GLN A 53 1.88 -35.80 18.30
CA GLN A 53 1.56 -36.11 16.90
C GLN A 53 0.15 -36.68 16.66
N SER A 54 -0.40 -36.46 15.46
CA SER A 54 -0.78 -37.54 14.52
C SER A 54 -1.39 -36.97 13.23
N GLY A 55 -0.89 -37.39 12.06
CA GLY A 55 -1.61 -37.19 10.79
C GLY A 55 -0.75 -37.12 9.52
N VAL A 56 0.21 -38.02 9.33
CA VAL A 56 0.91 -38.18 8.03
C VAL A 56 0.03 -39.01 7.10
N ALA A 57 -0.49 -38.40 6.04
CA ALA A 57 -1.02 -39.12 4.88
C ALA A 57 0.04 -39.10 3.77
N ALA A 58 0.58 -40.28 3.49
CA ALA A 58 1.49 -40.54 2.38
C ALA A 58 0.72 -40.52 1.05
N ALA A 59 1.23 -39.81 0.05
CA ALA A 59 0.94 -40.08 -1.35
C ALA A 59 2.26 -40.46 -2.05
N GLN A 60 2.29 -41.70 -2.51
CA GLN A 60 3.42 -42.34 -3.15
C GLN A 60 3.73 -41.68 -4.50
N SER A 61 5.00 -41.30 -4.69
CA SER A 61 5.58 -41.12 -6.01
C SER A 61 5.70 -42.47 -6.71
N ASN A 62 5.11 -42.62 -7.89
CA ASN A 62 5.49 -43.64 -8.86
C ASN A 62 5.85 -42.92 -10.16
N GLY A 63 7.11 -43.07 -10.56
CA GLY A 63 7.72 -42.35 -11.66
C GLY A 63 7.45 -42.91 -13.06
N ASN A 64 8.20 -42.30 -13.98
CA ASN A 64 8.36 -42.58 -15.41
C ASN A 64 7.28 -42.05 -16.36
N GLY A 65 7.51 -40.83 -16.85
CA GLY A 65 6.91 -40.31 -18.06
C GLY A 65 7.55 -38.98 -18.44
N THR A 66 8.53 -39.02 -19.34
CA THR A 66 9.12 -37.87 -20.03
C THR A 66 8.05 -36.93 -20.60
N GLY A 67 8.17 -35.63 -20.32
CA GLY A 67 7.61 -34.56 -21.16
C GLY A 67 6.27 -33.98 -20.70
N SER A 68 6.34 -32.85 -20.00
CA SER A 68 5.45 -31.69 -20.12
C SER A 68 5.80 -30.71 -19.00
N ALA A 69 6.48 -29.62 -19.33
CA ALA A 69 6.60 -28.47 -18.45
C ALA A 69 5.17 -27.96 -18.13
N GLY A 70 4.82 -27.87 -16.85
CA GLY A 70 3.61 -27.20 -16.41
C GLY A 70 3.77 -25.70 -16.67
N GLY A 71 3.31 -25.24 -17.83
CA GLY A 71 3.29 -23.82 -18.15
C GLY A 71 2.17 -23.12 -17.39
N ILE A 72 2.50 -22.06 -16.67
CA ILE A 72 1.52 -21.10 -16.17
C ILE A 72 1.04 -20.32 -17.39
N ARG A 73 -0.26 -20.43 -17.71
CA ARG A 73 -0.91 -19.56 -18.69
C ARG A 73 -1.53 -18.40 -17.95
N VAL A 74 -0.94 -17.23 -18.06
CA VAL A 74 -1.59 -15.97 -17.70
C VAL A 74 -2.28 -15.46 -18.96
N SER A 75 -3.59 -15.25 -18.89
CA SER A 75 -4.35 -14.54 -19.93
C SER A 75 -5.01 -13.33 -19.31
N ASP A 76 -5.11 -12.23 -20.06
CA ASP A 76 -5.67 -10.91 -19.69
C ASP A 76 -7.13 -10.91 -19.20
N SER A 77 -7.74 -12.07 -18.96
CA SER A 77 -9.03 -12.22 -18.31
C SER A 77 -8.81 -12.88 -16.95
N GLY A 78 -9.01 -12.11 -15.88
CA GLY A 78 -8.79 -12.51 -14.48
C GLY A 78 -9.05 -14.00 -14.21
N THR A 79 -8.03 -14.71 -13.75
CA THR A 79 -8.14 -16.11 -13.34
C THR A 79 -7.52 -16.27 -11.96
N MET A 80 -8.26 -16.91 -11.06
CA MET A 80 -7.83 -17.26 -9.71
C MET A 80 -6.56 -18.13 -9.73
N VAL A 81 -5.60 -17.80 -8.87
CA VAL A 81 -4.40 -18.60 -8.63
C VAL A 81 -4.79 -19.80 -7.75
N GLY A 82 -4.62 -21.01 -8.28
CA GLY A 82 -4.89 -22.25 -7.54
C GLY A 82 -3.78 -22.59 -6.54
N ASP A 83 -4.11 -23.40 -5.53
CA ASP A 83 -3.30 -23.88 -4.39
C ASP A 83 -1.97 -24.60 -4.74
N ASP A 84 -1.55 -24.67 -6.00
CA ASP A 84 -0.36 -25.40 -6.44
C ASP A 84 0.95 -24.57 -6.36
N VAL A 85 0.90 -23.32 -5.87
CA VAL A 85 2.10 -22.46 -5.71
C VAL A 85 2.88 -22.76 -4.42
N ALA A 86 2.30 -23.52 -3.48
CA ALA A 86 2.89 -23.80 -2.17
C ALA A 86 4.03 -24.86 -2.15
N GLN A 87 4.52 -25.34 -3.29
CA GLN A 87 5.57 -26.36 -3.37
C GLN A 87 6.75 -26.02 -4.30
N LEU A 88 6.98 -24.74 -4.59
CA LEU A 88 8.18 -24.35 -5.32
C LEU A 88 9.41 -24.38 -4.41
N ASP A 89 10.16 -25.48 -4.48
CA ASP A 89 11.51 -25.62 -3.97
C ASP A 89 12.46 -24.72 -4.79
N PHE A 90 12.80 -23.55 -4.26
CA PHE A 90 13.52 -22.46 -4.95
C PHE A 90 15.06 -22.60 -4.96
N GLY A 91 15.58 -23.83 -4.77
CA GLY A 91 17.02 -24.13 -4.71
C GLY A 91 17.81 -24.00 -6.03
N ALA A 92 17.21 -23.51 -7.12
CA ALA A 92 17.92 -23.24 -8.37
C ALA A 92 17.49 -21.86 -8.93
N SER A 93 18.48 -21.01 -9.16
CA SER A 93 18.39 -19.63 -9.64
C SER A 93 17.41 -19.42 -10.80
N PHE A 94 16.45 -18.51 -10.61
CA PHE A 94 15.57 -18.02 -11.67
C PHE A 94 16.31 -17.06 -12.61
N SER A 95 16.17 -17.24 -13.92
CA SER A 95 16.25 -16.14 -14.89
C SER A 95 15.05 -16.20 -15.82
N ALA A 96 14.41 -15.04 -16.03
CA ALA A 96 13.38 -14.85 -17.04
C ALA A 96 14.07 -14.35 -18.32
N THR A 97 13.89 -15.07 -19.42
CA THR A 97 14.24 -14.58 -20.76
C THR A 97 12.98 -14.50 -21.61
N GLU A 98 12.87 -13.38 -22.32
CA GLU A 98 11.75 -13.04 -23.19
C GLU A 98 11.79 -13.92 -24.45
N SER A 99 10.94 -14.94 -24.51
CA SER A 99 10.58 -15.57 -25.78
C SER A 99 9.23 -15.01 -26.21
N GLY A 100 9.19 -14.32 -27.34
CA GLY A 100 7.97 -13.69 -27.84
C GLY A 100 6.75 -14.61 -27.79
N SER A 101 5.58 -14.00 -27.52
CA SER A 101 4.27 -14.60 -27.20
C SER A 101 4.20 -15.30 -25.83
N ASP A 102 3.70 -14.56 -24.81
CA ASP A 102 3.08 -14.98 -23.54
C ASP A 102 3.62 -16.26 -22.86
N THR A 103 4.90 -16.56 -23.04
CA THR A 103 5.56 -17.71 -22.47
C THR A 103 6.96 -17.32 -22.01
N VAL A 104 7.18 -17.38 -20.70
CA VAL A 104 8.52 -17.31 -20.11
C VAL A 104 9.13 -18.70 -20.21
N THR A 105 10.23 -18.83 -20.94
CA THR A 105 10.99 -20.08 -21.00
C THR A 105 12.11 -20.02 -19.96
N VAL A 106 12.15 -20.96 -19.01
CA VAL A 106 13.22 -21.05 -18.00
C VAL A 106 14.49 -21.56 -18.66
N GLY A 107 15.45 -20.66 -18.89
CA GLY A 107 16.79 -20.97 -19.38
C GLY A 107 17.78 -21.12 -18.23
N SER A 108 18.68 -22.09 -18.30
CA SER A 108 19.76 -22.26 -17.32
C SER A 108 20.87 -21.23 -17.58
N GLU A 109 20.80 -20.06 -16.95
CA GLU A 109 21.94 -19.14 -16.82
C GLU A 109 22.65 -19.37 -15.47
N THR A 110 23.97 -19.15 -15.47
CA THR A 110 24.93 -19.57 -14.44
C THR A 110 24.48 -19.28 -13.01
N ASN A 111 24.48 -20.32 -12.15
CA ASN A 111 24.27 -20.18 -10.71
C ASN A 111 25.14 -19.06 -10.13
N PRO A 112 24.62 -18.23 -9.21
CA PRO A 112 25.42 -17.19 -8.57
C PRO A 112 26.58 -17.78 -7.77
N ASN A 113 27.69 -17.04 -7.69
CA ASN A 113 28.78 -17.39 -6.77
C ASN A 113 28.30 -17.14 -5.34
N ILE A 114 28.20 -18.19 -4.54
CA ILE A 114 27.85 -18.08 -3.13
C ILE A 114 29.07 -17.56 -2.36
N VAL A 115 28.86 -16.53 -1.54
CA VAL A 115 29.86 -15.88 -0.70
C VAL A 115 29.35 -15.87 0.73
N ASN A 116 29.93 -16.69 1.61
CA ASN A 116 29.66 -16.62 3.03
C ASN A 116 30.39 -15.42 3.62
N VAL A 117 29.66 -14.44 4.16
CA VAL A 117 30.26 -13.18 4.62
C VAL A 117 31.28 -13.38 5.74
N ARG A 118 31.15 -14.46 6.53
CA ARG A 118 32.12 -14.80 7.56
C ARG A 118 33.34 -15.53 7.00
N GLU A 119 33.09 -16.64 6.30
CA GLU A 119 34.16 -17.56 5.90
C GLU A 119 34.98 -17.03 4.73
N ASP A 120 34.32 -16.37 3.76
CA ASP A 120 34.95 -15.92 2.52
C ASP A 120 35.43 -14.47 2.60
N LEU A 121 34.70 -13.58 3.32
CA LEU A 121 35.08 -12.17 3.48
C LEU A 121 35.79 -11.88 4.80
N GLY A 122 35.73 -12.79 5.78
CA GLY A 122 36.37 -12.63 7.08
C GLY A 122 35.69 -11.61 7.99
N VAL A 123 34.41 -11.28 7.75
CA VAL A 123 33.63 -10.34 8.56
C VAL A 123 33.27 -11.00 9.88
N GLU A 124 33.61 -10.37 11.00
CA GLU A 124 33.17 -10.82 12.32
C GLU A 124 31.89 -10.11 12.79
N PRO A 125 30.88 -10.86 13.29
CA PRO A 125 29.67 -10.28 13.89
C PRO A 125 30.00 -9.27 15.00
N GLU A 126 29.28 -8.15 15.04
CA GLU A 126 29.45 -7.05 16.03
C GLU A 126 30.87 -6.41 16.07
N GLY A 127 31.80 -6.86 15.22
CA GLY A 127 33.20 -6.43 15.22
C GLY A 127 33.61 -5.65 13.98
N ASP A 128 32.95 -5.94 12.85
CA ASP A 128 33.23 -5.35 11.55
C ASP A 128 31.93 -4.84 10.90
N ASP A 129 32.08 -3.84 10.02
CA ASP A 129 30.98 -3.33 9.20
C ASP A 129 30.72 -4.27 8.02
N LEU A 130 29.57 -4.95 8.07
CA LEU A 130 29.14 -5.91 7.06
C LEU A 130 28.99 -5.25 5.68
N TRP A 131 28.47 -4.02 5.62
CA TRP A 131 28.18 -3.36 4.36
C TRP A 131 29.41 -2.88 3.63
N ALA A 132 30.39 -2.29 4.33
CA ALA A 132 31.68 -1.97 3.75
C ALA A 132 32.35 -3.21 3.13
N ALA A 133 32.35 -4.35 3.83
CA ALA A 133 32.99 -5.57 3.35
C ALA A 133 32.30 -6.16 2.10
N ILE A 134 30.97 -6.14 2.05
CA ILE A 134 30.21 -6.59 0.88
C ILE A 134 30.41 -5.64 -0.29
N GLU A 135 30.40 -4.33 -0.07
CA GLU A 135 30.65 -3.32 -1.12
C GLU A 135 32.07 -3.44 -1.69
N ASP A 136 33.09 -3.57 -0.84
CA ASP A 136 34.49 -3.77 -1.26
C ASP A 136 34.63 -5.03 -2.13
N HIS A 137 34.01 -6.14 -1.73
CA HIS A 137 34.02 -7.37 -2.53
C HIS A 137 33.26 -7.19 -3.85
N TYR A 138 32.04 -6.63 -3.81
CA TYR A 138 31.21 -6.41 -5.00
C TYR A 138 31.88 -5.51 -6.04
N THR A 139 32.51 -4.43 -5.59
CA THR A 139 33.19 -3.45 -6.45
C THR A 139 34.54 -3.93 -6.98
N SER A 140 35.10 -5.02 -6.42
CA SER A 140 36.32 -5.67 -6.94
C SER A 140 36.13 -6.39 -8.28
N PHE A 141 34.87 -6.57 -8.72
CA PHE A 141 34.51 -7.15 -10.01
C PHE A 141 33.99 -6.07 -10.97
N GLU A 142 34.32 -6.25 -12.27
CA GLU A 142 33.68 -5.49 -13.34
C GLU A 142 32.17 -5.73 -13.32
N PRO A 143 31.34 -4.73 -13.63
CA PRO A 143 29.89 -4.87 -13.52
C PRO A 143 29.28 -6.06 -14.27
N THR A 144 29.86 -6.46 -15.40
CA THR A 144 29.42 -7.62 -16.19
C THR A 144 29.75 -8.97 -15.55
N ASP A 145 30.66 -8.99 -14.57
CA ASP A 145 31.12 -10.19 -13.87
C ASP A 145 30.52 -10.31 -12.46
N ARG A 146 29.71 -9.34 -12.02
CA ARG A 146 29.03 -9.35 -10.72
C ARG A 146 27.84 -10.31 -10.76
N ASN A 147 28.03 -11.50 -10.19
CA ASN A 147 27.04 -12.57 -10.11
C ASN A 147 27.20 -13.30 -8.77
N HIS A 148 26.75 -12.68 -7.67
CA HIS A 148 27.07 -13.10 -6.30
C HIS A 148 25.84 -13.18 -5.41
N CYS A 149 25.83 -14.17 -4.52
CA CYS A 149 24.87 -14.31 -3.43
C CYS A 149 25.62 -14.30 -2.10
N TYR A 150 25.46 -13.24 -1.33
CA TYR A 150 26.04 -13.08 0.00
C TYR A 150 25.15 -13.75 1.04
N GLU A 151 25.65 -14.81 1.66
CA GLU A 151 24.98 -15.52 2.74
C GLU A 151 25.45 -14.97 4.09
N ILE A 152 24.51 -14.49 4.89
CA ILE A 152 24.73 -13.89 6.20
C ILE A 152 24.31 -14.92 7.26
N PRO A 153 25.26 -15.53 8.00
CA PRO A 153 24.94 -16.50 9.03
C PRO A 153 24.08 -15.90 10.16
N ALA A 154 23.45 -16.78 10.94
CA ALA A 154 22.66 -16.37 12.09
C ALA A 154 23.52 -15.59 13.10
N GLY A 155 22.98 -14.49 13.63
CA GLY A 155 23.70 -13.57 14.51
C GLY A 155 23.34 -12.11 14.23
N THR A 156 23.95 -11.21 14.98
CA THR A 156 23.82 -9.77 14.80
C THR A 156 25.04 -9.23 14.07
N TRP A 157 24.82 -8.48 13.00
CA TRP A 157 25.85 -7.96 12.11
C TRP A 157 25.73 -6.45 12.06
N HIS A 158 26.81 -5.75 12.38
CA HIS A 158 26.78 -4.29 12.35
C HIS A 158 26.75 -3.77 10.92
N VAL A 159 25.96 -2.73 10.74
CA VAL A 159 25.92 -1.88 9.56
C VAL A 159 26.34 -0.49 9.99
N GLU A 160 27.46 -0.01 9.46
CA GLU A 160 28.00 1.33 9.75
C GLU A 160 28.16 2.17 8.48
N THR A 161 28.28 1.53 7.30
CA THR A 161 28.33 2.24 6.02
C THR A 161 26.95 2.67 5.56
N ASP A 162 26.79 3.98 5.36
CA ASP A 162 25.60 4.58 4.75
C ASP A 162 25.52 4.25 3.26
N ASN A 163 24.33 3.79 2.86
CA ASN A 163 23.85 3.72 1.49
C ASN A 163 24.84 3.11 0.49
N ILE A 164 25.22 1.84 0.69
CA ILE A 164 26.05 1.13 -0.30
C ILE A 164 25.33 1.03 -1.65
N HIS A 165 26.10 1.15 -2.73
CA HIS A 165 25.55 1.20 -4.08
C HIS A 165 25.84 -0.07 -4.88
N PHE A 166 24.77 -0.79 -5.23
CA PHE A 166 24.82 -1.95 -6.11
C PHE A 166 24.35 -1.60 -7.52
N ASP A 167 25.15 -0.81 -8.24
CA ASP A 167 24.74 -0.17 -9.50
C ASP A 167 24.31 -1.14 -10.62
N ALA A 168 25.07 -2.22 -10.82
CA ALA A 168 24.86 -3.14 -11.93
C ALA A 168 25.45 -4.52 -11.65
N HIS A 169 24.70 -5.57 -12.01
CA HIS A 169 25.05 -6.97 -11.80
C HIS A 169 24.15 -7.89 -12.63
N GLU A 170 24.65 -9.08 -12.94
CA GLU A 170 23.83 -10.16 -13.48
C GLU A 170 22.96 -10.80 -12.39
N PHE A 171 23.51 -10.94 -11.18
CA PHE A 171 22.79 -11.36 -9.99
C PHE A 171 23.41 -10.76 -8.72
N LEU A 172 22.55 -10.26 -7.84
CA LEU A 172 22.88 -9.90 -6.47
C LEU A 172 21.89 -10.59 -5.52
N GLY A 173 22.40 -11.37 -4.57
CA GLY A 173 21.62 -11.91 -3.46
C GLY A 173 22.17 -11.45 -2.13
N ILE A 174 21.32 -10.98 -1.23
CA ILE A 174 21.60 -10.77 0.20
C ILE A 174 20.66 -11.70 0.96
N VAL A 175 21.20 -12.77 1.53
CA VAL A 175 20.40 -13.86 2.11
C VAL A 175 20.79 -14.09 3.55
N GLY A 176 19.86 -13.85 4.47
CA GLY A 176 20.03 -14.22 5.87
C GLY A 176 19.79 -15.71 6.11
N ALA A 177 20.57 -16.31 7.00
CA ALA A 177 20.11 -17.50 7.71
C ALA A 177 19.00 -17.10 8.70
N PRO A 178 18.16 -18.05 9.16
CA PRO A 178 17.18 -17.76 10.21
C PRO A 178 17.83 -17.01 11.39
N PHE A 179 17.21 -15.90 11.82
CA PHE A 179 17.69 -15.02 12.89
C PHE A 179 18.94 -14.18 12.56
N ALA A 180 19.30 -13.99 11.29
CA ALA A 180 20.24 -12.95 10.90
C ALA A 180 19.63 -11.55 11.14
N VAL A 181 20.33 -10.72 11.92
CA VAL A 181 19.94 -9.35 12.25
C VAL A 181 21.00 -8.39 11.72
N LEU A 182 20.57 -7.38 10.97
CA LEU A 182 21.39 -6.25 10.54
C LEU A 182 21.16 -5.11 11.54
N GLU A 183 22.10 -4.88 12.44
CA GLU A 183 22.01 -3.82 13.45
C GLU A 183 22.68 -2.56 12.90
N VAL A 184 21.89 -1.49 12.75
CA VAL A 184 22.44 -0.17 12.42
C VAL A 184 23.19 0.34 13.65
N ALA A 185 24.50 0.49 13.50
CA ALA A 185 25.41 0.85 14.59
C ALA A 185 25.94 2.29 14.50
N ASP A 186 25.79 2.94 13.34
CA ASP A 186 26.16 4.34 13.12
C ASP A 186 24.92 5.23 12.88
N GLN A 187 24.90 6.42 13.49
CA GLN A 187 23.80 7.39 13.41
C GLN A 187 23.74 8.10 12.06
N ASP A 188 24.84 8.07 11.30
CA ASP A 188 24.93 8.70 9.99
C ASP A 188 24.39 7.78 8.86
N VAL A 189 23.88 6.59 9.19
CA VAL A 189 23.23 5.67 8.23
C VAL A 189 21.78 6.08 8.02
N ASP A 190 21.52 6.80 6.94
CA ASP A 190 20.18 7.21 6.52
C ASP A 190 19.46 6.09 5.76
N ARG A 191 20.22 5.22 5.08
CA ARG A 191 19.71 4.07 4.32
C ARG A 191 20.76 2.96 4.24
N LEU A 192 20.34 1.69 4.31
CA LEU A 192 21.25 0.55 4.18
C LEU A 192 21.83 0.40 2.76
N MET A 193 21.00 0.41 1.72
CA MET A 193 21.48 0.21 0.34
C MET A 193 20.61 0.87 -0.75
N THR A 194 21.25 1.12 -1.88
CA THR A 194 20.59 1.39 -3.18
C THR A 194 21.01 0.34 -4.19
N VAL A 195 20.05 -0.20 -4.94
CA VAL A 195 20.29 -1.19 -5.99
C VAL A 195 19.87 -0.63 -7.33
N GLY A 196 20.74 -0.77 -8.33
CA GLY A 196 20.46 -0.28 -9.68
C GLY A 196 20.53 1.24 -9.78
N SER A 197 20.09 1.74 -10.93
CA SER A 197 20.01 3.16 -11.24
C SER A 197 18.83 3.43 -12.13
N LEU A 198 18.30 4.65 -12.05
CA LEU A 198 17.32 5.19 -13.00
C LEU A 198 17.92 5.40 -14.40
N ASP A 199 19.25 5.39 -14.52
CA ASP A 199 19.92 5.49 -15.81
C ASP A 199 19.73 4.20 -16.63
N ALA A 200 19.23 4.38 -17.85
CA ALA A 200 19.09 3.33 -18.85
C ALA A 200 20.42 3.01 -19.57
N SER A 201 21.57 3.56 -19.14
CA SER A 201 22.89 3.17 -19.61
C SER A 201 23.35 1.82 -19.05
N LEU A 202 23.91 0.98 -19.91
CA LEU A 202 24.46 -0.32 -19.52
C LEU A 202 25.77 -0.14 -18.75
N PRO A 203 26.09 -1.04 -17.81
CA PRO A 203 25.35 -2.25 -17.41
C PRO A 203 24.27 -1.98 -16.33
N HIS A 204 23.33 -2.92 -16.13
CA HIS A 204 22.19 -2.76 -15.19
C HIS A 204 22.13 -3.82 -14.10
N ALA A 205 21.35 -3.58 -13.05
CA ALA A 205 20.94 -4.56 -12.02
C ALA A 205 19.87 -5.53 -12.58
N GLN A 206 20.30 -6.66 -13.15
CA GLN A 206 19.41 -7.60 -13.84
C GLN A 206 18.49 -8.33 -12.85
N ARG A 207 19.07 -9.00 -11.85
CA ARG A 207 18.36 -9.85 -10.88
C ARG A 207 18.83 -9.55 -9.46
N THR A 208 17.92 -9.12 -8.60
CA THR A 208 18.22 -8.78 -7.21
C THR A 208 17.36 -9.58 -6.25
N VAL A 209 17.95 -10.14 -5.20
CA VAL A 209 17.26 -10.87 -4.15
C VAL A 209 17.70 -10.36 -2.78
N MET A 210 16.74 -10.14 -1.88
CA MET A 210 16.99 -9.91 -0.46
C MET A 210 15.99 -10.73 0.35
N ARG A 211 16.46 -11.63 1.23
CA ARG A 211 15.54 -12.47 2.00
C ARG A 211 16.02 -12.83 3.39
N ASP A 212 15.05 -13.12 4.25
CA ASP A 212 15.25 -13.73 5.57
C ASP A 212 16.10 -12.86 6.51
N LEU A 213 15.83 -11.56 6.55
CA LEU A 213 16.59 -10.59 7.32
C LEU A 213 15.71 -9.79 8.27
N GLN A 214 16.28 -9.45 9.41
CA GLN A 214 15.71 -8.47 10.32
C GLN A 214 16.63 -7.26 10.43
N VAL A 215 16.12 -6.08 10.11
CA VAL A 215 16.86 -4.82 10.26
C VAL A 215 16.52 -4.22 11.62
N ASP A 216 17.52 -3.97 12.44
CA ASP A 216 17.38 -3.41 13.78
C ASP A 216 17.89 -1.97 13.81
N ILE A 217 16.94 -1.04 13.97
CA ILE A 217 17.16 0.40 14.10
C ILE A 217 16.81 0.90 15.52
N ARG A 218 16.81 0.02 16.54
CA ARG A 218 16.52 0.44 17.92
C ARG A 218 17.64 1.33 18.45
N GLY A 219 17.26 2.50 18.96
CA GLY A 219 18.18 3.46 19.55
C GLY A 219 17.87 4.86 19.03
N ASP A 220 18.91 5.69 18.96
CA ASP A 220 18.85 7.02 18.37
C ASP A 220 19.27 6.94 16.89
N TYR A 221 18.55 6.13 16.11
CA TYR A 221 18.83 5.82 14.70
C TYR A 221 17.54 5.92 13.86
N ASP A 222 17.62 6.40 12.61
CA ASP A 222 16.55 6.36 11.62
C ASP A 222 17.08 5.94 10.24
N ALA A 223 16.83 4.70 9.82
CA ALA A 223 17.40 4.17 8.58
C ALA A 223 16.34 3.57 7.64
N GLY A 224 16.43 3.92 6.36
CA GLY A 224 15.83 3.19 5.24
C GLY A 224 16.49 1.82 5.05
N ILE A 225 15.75 0.83 4.54
CA ILE A 225 16.31 -0.48 4.22
C ILE A 225 16.85 -0.47 2.79
N ALA A 226 16.03 -0.11 1.81
CA ALA A 226 16.44 -0.23 0.43
C ALA A 226 15.70 0.71 -0.53
N ARG A 227 16.43 1.15 -1.55
CA ARG A 227 15.85 1.67 -2.79
C ARG A 227 16.29 0.79 -3.95
N TRP A 228 15.34 0.22 -4.67
CA TRP A 228 15.62 -0.69 -5.79
C TRP A 228 15.12 -0.10 -7.09
N PHE A 229 16.03 0.05 -8.05
CA PHE A 229 15.77 0.38 -9.45
C PHE A 229 16.14 -0.86 -10.28
N THR A 230 15.25 -1.83 -10.28
CA THR A 230 15.51 -3.17 -10.85
C THR A 230 15.29 -3.17 -12.36
N TYR A 231 16.12 -3.91 -13.10
CA TYR A 231 16.04 -3.94 -14.56
C TYR A 231 15.22 -5.10 -15.12
N ARG A 232 15.38 -6.33 -14.62
CA ARG A 232 14.52 -7.47 -15.02
C ARG A 232 13.70 -8.00 -13.87
N TYR A 233 14.33 -8.30 -12.74
CA TYR A 233 13.67 -9.01 -11.66
C TYR A 233 14.20 -8.62 -10.27
N GLY A 234 13.29 -8.33 -9.35
CA GLY A 234 13.58 -8.16 -7.93
C GLY A 234 12.75 -9.10 -7.08
N HIS A 235 13.35 -9.66 -6.03
CA HIS A 235 12.64 -10.47 -5.05
C HIS A 235 13.06 -10.08 -3.63
N MET A 236 12.09 -9.59 -2.84
CA MET A 236 12.27 -9.29 -1.43
C MET A 236 11.32 -10.13 -0.60
N GLU A 237 11.83 -10.95 0.31
CA GLU A 237 11.02 -11.91 1.06
C GLU A 237 11.37 -11.92 2.55
N ASN A 238 10.36 -11.96 3.41
CA ASN A 238 10.55 -12.17 4.85
C ASN A 238 11.54 -11.16 5.48
N ILE A 239 11.38 -9.88 5.12
CA ILE A 239 12.14 -8.78 5.70
C ILE A 239 11.33 -8.17 6.85
N SER A 240 11.96 -7.99 8.01
CA SER A 240 11.30 -7.35 9.15
C SER A 240 12.14 -6.23 9.75
N MET A 241 11.49 -5.29 10.43
CA MET A 241 12.17 -4.19 11.11
C MET A 241 11.93 -4.22 12.62
N ARG A 242 12.97 -3.91 13.40
CA ARG A 242 12.90 -3.63 14.84
C ARG A 242 13.30 -2.18 15.07
N GLY A 243 12.67 -1.54 16.06
CA GLY A 243 12.87 -0.11 16.32
C GLY A 243 11.81 0.70 15.63
N LYS A 244 11.98 2.02 15.61
CA LYS A 244 10.95 2.96 15.20
C LYS A 244 11.55 4.03 14.30
N ARG A 245 10.92 4.30 13.15
CA ARG A 245 11.35 5.38 12.26
C ARG A 245 11.13 6.74 12.93
N ASP A 246 12.03 7.69 12.68
CA ASP A 246 11.96 9.04 13.23
C ASP A 246 12.58 10.10 12.31
N LYS A 247 12.12 10.14 11.06
CA LYS A 247 12.70 10.97 10.00
C LYS A 247 12.83 12.46 10.31
N PHE A 248 11.95 13.01 11.15
CA PHE A 248 11.99 14.42 11.54
C PHE A 248 12.74 14.69 12.84
N ASN A 249 13.48 13.71 13.36
CA ASN A 249 14.36 13.97 14.48
C ASN A 249 15.44 14.99 14.07
N PRO A 250 15.66 16.06 14.84
CA PRO A 250 16.67 17.06 14.50
C PRO A 250 18.12 16.59 14.77
N GLN A 251 18.31 15.45 15.42
CA GLN A 251 19.63 14.95 15.83
C GLN A 251 20.23 13.92 14.87
N TYR A 252 19.39 13.19 14.16
CA TYR A 252 19.77 12.16 13.20
C TYR A 252 18.76 12.19 12.05
N GLY A 253 19.25 12.02 10.82
CA GLY A 253 18.44 11.98 9.62
C GLY A 253 18.01 10.56 9.30
N GLY A 254 17.18 10.43 8.26
CA GLY A 254 16.93 9.15 7.64
C GLY A 254 16.14 9.28 6.34
N ASP A 255 16.20 8.23 5.52
CA ASP A 255 15.52 8.23 4.23
C ASP A 255 14.00 8.39 4.38
N ARG A 256 13.33 9.00 3.39
CA ARG A 256 11.86 9.00 3.36
C ARG A 256 11.32 7.59 3.22
N HIS A 257 11.96 6.77 2.42
CA HIS A 257 11.46 5.45 2.09
C HIS A 257 12.16 4.39 2.96
N THR A 258 11.38 3.52 3.60
CA THR A 258 11.92 2.32 4.24
C THR A 258 12.26 1.30 3.17
N ILE A 259 11.29 0.98 2.31
CA ILE A 259 11.47 0.17 1.11
C ILE A 259 10.83 0.94 -0.06
N LEU A 260 11.64 1.27 -1.06
CA LEU A 260 11.17 1.74 -2.36
C LEU A 260 11.62 0.76 -3.45
N VAL A 261 10.69 0.34 -4.29
CA VAL A 261 10.97 -0.60 -5.39
C VAL A 261 10.31 -0.10 -6.66
N ASP A 262 11.14 0.24 -7.63
CA ASP A 262 10.71 0.66 -8.97
C ASP A 262 11.35 -0.26 -10.01
N GLY A 263 10.56 -0.69 -11.00
CA GLY A 263 11.06 -1.36 -12.18
C GLY A 263 11.39 -0.36 -13.28
N VAL A 264 12.64 -0.31 -13.74
CA VAL A 264 13.04 0.69 -14.76
C VAL A 264 12.57 0.35 -16.17
N ARG A 265 11.94 -0.81 -16.39
CA ARG A 265 11.36 -1.21 -17.68
C ARG A 265 9.94 -1.73 -17.54
N PRO A 266 9.11 -1.59 -18.59
CA PRO A 266 7.79 -2.23 -18.66
C PRO A 266 7.79 -3.75 -18.45
N SER A 267 8.89 -4.41 -18.82
CA SER A 267 9.05 -5.85 -18.63
C SER A 267 9.66 -6.26 -17.29
N THR A 268 10.01 -5.30 -16.43
CA THR A 268 10.52 -5.59 -15.09
C THR A 268 9.41 -6.17 -14.21
N THR A 269 9.74 -7.17 -13.40
CA THR A 269 8.84 -7.73 -12.39
C THR A 269 9.51 -7.75 -11.03
N ASN A 270 8.86 -7.20 -10.00
CA ASN A 270 9.31 -7.29 -8.62
C ASN A 270 8.29 -8.01 -7.76
N VAL A 271 8.77 -8.85 -6.85
CA VAL A 271 7.93 -9.52 -5.85
C VAL A 271 8.44 -9.15 -4.47
N ILE A 272 7.57 -8.56 -3.66
CA ILE A 272 7.82 -8.16 -2.28
C ILE A 272 6.82 -8.92 -1.41
N SER A 273 7.28 -9.96 -0.71
CA SER A 273 6.42 -10.91 -0.03
C SER A 273 6.74 -11.06 1.46
N GLY A 274 5.70 -11.14 2.29
CA GLY A 274 5.82 -11.42 3.73
C GLY A 274 6.71 -10.43 4.50
N CYS A 275 6.81 -9.19 4.02
CA CYS A 275 7.63 -8.17 4.67
C CYS A 275 6.85 -7.44 5.76
N HIS A 276 7.45 -7.27 6.94
CA HIS A 276 6.81 -6.74 8.15
C HIS A 276 7.51 -5.47 8.64
N LEU A 277 6.96 -4.32 8.26
CA LEU A 277 7.41 -3.00 8.68
C LEU A 277 6.45 -2.42 9.71
N ASN A 278 6.43 -3.06 10.88
CA ASN A 278 5.62 -2.63 12.01
C ASN A 278 6.48 -1.72 12.91
N ASN A 279 5.92 -0.61 13.40
CA ASN A 279 6.58 0.48 14.18
C ASN A 279 7.03 1.70 13.33
N GLY A 280 6.05 2.36 12.69
CA GLY A 280 6.26 3.60 11.94
C GLY A 280 6.60 4.84 12.78
N ASP A 281 6.51 6.01 12.18
CA ASP A 281 7.16 7.23 12.67
C ASP A 281 6.83 7.71 14.09
N THR A 282 7.79 8.41 14.70
CA THR A 282 7.50 9.21 15.88
C THR A 282 6.73 10.48 15.54
N LYS A 283 6.05 11.01 16.56
CA LYS A 283 5.14 12.15 16.47
C LYS A 283 5.87 13.52 16.49
N TYR A 284 7.19 13.56 16.26
CA TYR A 284 7.96 14.80 16.16
C TYR A 284 7.56 15.60 14.90
N ASP A 285 7.52 16.93 15.03
CA ASP A 285 7.07 17.92 14.02
C ASP A 285 5.75 17.60 13.30
N ARG A 286 4.63 17.79 14.00
CA ARG A 286 3.26 17.59 13.46
C ARG A 286 2.76 18.72 12.57
N SER A 287 3.60 19.70 12.23
CA SER A 287 3.13 20.88 11.50
C SER A 287 2.85 20.58 10.01
N THR A 288 3.37 19.47 9.49
CA THR A 288 3.20 19.01 8.10
C THR A 288 2.97 17.49 8.05
N HIS A 289 2.10 16.98 7.15
CA HIS A 289 2.03 15.53 6.90
C HIS A 289 3.11 15.02 5.96
N VAL A 290 3.53 15.87 5.04
CA VAL A 290 4.41 15.47 3.94
C VAL A 290 5.83 15.33 4.47
N GLY A 291 6.49 14.26 4.03
CA GLY A 291 7.92 14.05 4.28
C GLY A 291 8.22 13.21 5.52
N HIS A 292 7.22 12.66 6.20
CA HIS A 292 7.38 11.55 7.15
C HIS A 292 7.84 10.28 6.41
N ALA A 293 8.30 9.28 7.15
CA ALA A 293 8.74 8.03 6.54
C ALA A 293 7.54 7.26 5.96
N ILE A 294 7.83 6.49 4.91
CA ILE A 294 6.89 5.60 4.24
C ILE A 294 7.50 4.19 4.28
N PRO A 295 6.76 3.15 4.68
CA PRO A 295 7.30 1.81 4.79
C PRO A 295 7.45 1.15 3.42
N PHE A 296 6.35 1.04 2.68
CA PHE A 296 6.33 0.42 1.36
C PHE A 296 5.98 1.46 0.30
N SER A 297 6.81 1.53 -0.74
CA SER A 297 6.61 2.52 -1.79
C SER A 297 7.05 2.07 -3.19
N SER A 298 6.33 2.60 -4.17
CA SER A 298 6.67 2.70 -5.59
C SER A 298 6.41 4.15 -5.98
N ASP A 299 7.30 4.76 -6.75
CA ASP A 299 7.23 6.19 -7.10
C ASP A 299 7.24 6.38 -8.63
N VAL A 300 7.19 7.63 -9.10
CA VAL A 300 7.04 8.04 -10.51
C VAL A 300 7.99 7.38 -11.53
N TYR A 301 9.02 6.68 -11.07
CA TYR A 301 10.00 5.99 -11.91
C TYR A 301 9.69 4.52 -12.17
N ASN A 302 8.68 3.94 -11.50
CA ASN A 302 8.26 2.59 -11.80
C ASN A 302 7.57 2.57 -13.18
N HIS A 303 8.08 1.70 -14.05
CA HIS A 303 7.50 1.35 -15.33
C HIS A 303 7.08 -0.12 -15.38
N GLY A 304 7.57 -0.95 -14.45
CA GLY A 304 7.35 -2.39 -14.41
C GLY A 304 6.13 -2.81 -13.60
N THR A 305 6.07 -4.09 -13.24
CA THR A 305 5.04 -4.61 -12.34
C THR A 305 5.63 -4.99 -10.99
N ASN A 306 5.08 -4.42 -9.92
CA ASN A 306 5.42 -4.73 -8.53
C ASN A 306 4.28 -5.53 -7.87
N TYR A 307 4.60 -6.66 -7.26
CA TYR A 307 3.69 -7.45 -6.44
C TYR A 307 4.03 -7.24 -4.96
N TRP A 308 3.06 -6.77 -4.18
CA TRP A 308 3.16 -6.56 -2.73
C TRP A 308 2.25 -7.57 -2.03
N GLU A 309 2.82 -8.67 -1.53
CA GLU A 309 2.07 -9.87 -1.15
C GLU A 309 2.21 -10.19 0.34
N GLY A 310 1.09 -10.22 1.06
CA GLY A 310 1.08 -10.65 2.47
C GLY A 310 1.92 -9.76 3.39
N CYS A 311 2.19 -8.51 2.99
CA CYS A 311 2.99 -7.58 3.77
C CYS A 311 2.17 -6.97 4.92
N GLN A 312 2.88 -6.58 5.99
CA GLN A 312 2.28 -5.96 7.17
C GLN A 312 2.97 -4.65 7.51
N VAL A 313 2.18 -3.64 7.83
CA VAL A 313 2.67 -2.33 8.23
C VAL A 313 1.83 -1.76 9.35
N SER A 314 2.48 -1.05 10.28
CA SER A 314 1.76 -0.30 11.30
C SER A 314 2.44 0.96 11.82
N GLY A 315 1.64 1.98 12.09
CA GLY A 315 2.01 3.14 12.91
C GLY A 315 2.77 4.27 12.20
N TYR A 316 2.70 4.35 10.87
CA TYR A 316 3.35 5.42 10.09
C TYR A 316 2.47 6.68 10.02
N ILE A 317 3.08 7.86 10.09
CA ILE A 317 2.38 9.15 10.08
C ILE A 317 2.05 9.62 8.66
N ASP A 318 2.89 9.26 7.68
CA ASP A 318 2.51 9.36 6.27
C ASP A 318 1.66 8.12 5.91
N ASN A 319 1.91 7.49 4.76
CA ASN A 319 1.12 6.37 4.26
C ASN A 319 1.58 5.01 4.80
N GLY A 320 0.71 4.01 4.71
CA GLY A 320 1.08 2.60 4.90
C GLY A 320 1.69 2.00 3.64
N ILE A 321 0.92 1.87 2.57
CA ILE A 321 1.42 1.46 1.26
C ILE A 321 1.18 2.63 0.31
N TYR A 322 2.26 3.21 -0.22
CA TYR A 322 2.22 4.33 -1.16
C TYR A 322 2.74 3.89 -2.51
N VAL A 323 1.84 3.52 -3.41
CA VAL A 323 2.22 3.01 -4.74
C VAL A 323 1.50 3.84 -5.79
N SER A 324 1.66 5.15 -5.70
CA SER A 324 0.91 6.09 -6.53
C SER A 324 1.83 7.08 -7.21
N GLY A 325 1.48 7.44 -8.45
CA GLY A 325 2.21 8.38 -9.28
C GLY A 325 3.06 7.73 -10.38
N ASP A 326 3.04 6.39 -10.49
CA ASP A 326 3.89 5.67 -11.43
C ASP A 326 3.19 5.25 -12.73
N ASP A 327 4.00 5.06 -13.79
CA ASP A 327 3.54 4.61 -15.12
C ASP A 327 3.44 3.07 -15.19
N GLY A 328 3.95 2.38 -14.17
CA GLY A 328 3.95 0.94 -14.05
C GLY A 328 2.65 0.45 -13.42
N ARG A 329 2.74 -0.71 -12.77
CA ARG A 329 1.60 -1.35 -12.14
C ARG A 329 1.98 -1.96 -10.81
N ASN A 330 1.16 -1.73 -9.80
CA ASN A 330 1.29 -2.30 -8.47
C ASN A 330 0.10 -3.19 -8.16
N ILE A 331 0.38 -4.38 -7.66
CA ILE A 331 -0.62 -5.35 -7.25
C ILE A 331 -0.40 -5.62 -5.76
N VAL A 332 -1.30 -5.09 -4.92
CA VAL A 332 -1.25 -5.20 -3.47
C VAL A 332 -2.26 -6.26 -3.01
N THR A 333 -1.76 -7.41 -2.56
CA THR A 333 -2.59 -8.58 -2.27
C THR A 333 -2.35 -9.14 -0.87
N GLY A 334 -3.41 -9.42 -0.12
CA GLY A 334 -3.28 -10.09 1.19
C GLY A 334 -2.58 -9.24 2.27
N CYS A 335 -2.43 -7.94 2.06
CA CYS A 335 -1.69 -7.05 2.97
C CYS A 335 -2.56 -6.58 4.15
N HIS A 336 -1.91 -6.33 5.30
CA HIS A 336 -2.57 -5.76 6.48
C HIS A 336 -1.91 -4.45 6.89
N VAL A 337 -2.68 -3.35 6.82
CA VAL A 337 -2.25 -2.02 7.24
C VAL A 337 -2.97 -1.59 8.51
N ARG A 338 -2.22 -1.10 9.51
CA ARG A 338 -2.79 -0.70 10.81
C ARG A 338 -2.31 0.67 11.28
N ASN A 339 -3.25 1.51 11.70
CA ASN A 339 -2.96 2.79 12.36
C ASN A 339 -1.97 3.68 11.56
N CYS A 340 -2.08 3.70 10.23
CA CYS A 340 -1.32 4.63 9.39
C CYS A 340 -2.16 5.87 9.07
N ALA A 341 -1.51 7.03 8.92
CA ALA A 341 -2.17 8.27 8.49
C ALA A 341 -2.10 8.43 6.97
N GLY A 342 -2.21 9.66 6.44
CA GLY A 342 -2.15 9.92 5.00
C GLY A 342 -3.22 9.12 4.25
N ALA A 343 -2.83 8.00 3.65
CA ALA A 343 -3.69 6.85 3.46
C ALA A 343 -3.04 5.55 3.95
N SER A 344 -3.83 4.64 4.50
CA SER A 344 -3.35 3.29 4.82
C SER A 344 -2.90 2.57 3.54
N ILE A 345 -3.68 2.63 2.47
CA ILE A 345 -3.29 2.20 1.13
C ILE A 345 -3.61 3.31 0.14
N ARG A 346 -2.62 3.76 -0.63
CA ARG A 346 -2.75 4.76 -1.69
C ARG A 346 -2.28 4.16 -3.02
N ILE A 347 -3.15 4.20 -4.01
CA ILE A 347 -2.91 3.61 -5.33
C ILE A 347 -3.14 4.63 -6.45
N GLY A 348 -2.31 4.53 -7.49
CA GLY A 348 -2.35 5.32 -8.70
C GLY A 348 -3.06 4.60 -9.86
N PRO A 349 -2.83 5.02 -11.11
CA PRO A 349 -3.47 4.45 -12.30
C PRO A 349 -3.15 2.96 -12.51
N ASN A 350 -4.13 2.17 -12.96
CA ASN A 350 -4.00 0.73 -13.26
C ASN A 350 -3.56 -0.18 -12.09
N ASP A 351 -3.48 0.35 -10.88
CA ASP A 351 -3.09 -0.39 -9.68
C ASP A 351 -4.23 -1.20 -9.10
N HIS A 352 -3.86 -2.25 -8.37
CA HIS A 352 -4.78 -3.25 -7.85
C HIS A 352 -4.62 -3.42 -6.34
N VAL A 353 -5.75 -3.48 -5.63
CA VAL A 353 -5.82 -3.88 -4.22
C VAL A 353 -6.76 -5.07 -4.12
N GLN A 354 -6.28 -6.17 -3.56
CA GLN A 354 -7.05 -7.40 -3.44
C GLN A 354 -6.85 -8.07 -2.09
N ASP A 355 -7.92 -8.60 -1.48
CA ASP A 355 -7.86 -9.42 -0.27
C ASP A 355 -7.11 -8.74 0.90
N CYS A 356 -7.22 -7.41 0.98
CA CYS A 356 -6.46 -6.60 1.94
C CYS A 356 -7.30 -6.22 3.16
N GLN A 357 -6.62 -5.96 4.27
CA GLN A 357 -7.24 -5.48 5.51
C GLN A 357 -6.65 -4.15 5.95
N ILE A 358 -7.52 -3.23 6.37
CA ILE A 358 -7.17 -1.97 7.04
C ILE A 358 -7.78 -1.98 8.44
N THR A 359 -7.00 -1.59 9.45
CA THR A 359 -7.45 -1.55 10.85
C THR A 359 -7.01 -0.28 11.55
N MET A 360 -7.97 0.52 12.00
CA MET A 360 -7.73 1.76 12.72
C MET A 360 -8.28 1.68 14.13
N THR A 361 -7.39 1.50 15.10
CA THR A 361 -7.67 1.31 16.53
C THR A 361 -6.96 2.33 17.41
N GLU A 362 -5.89 2.95 16.89
CA GLU A 362 -5.21 4.07 17.52
C GLU A 362 -5.12 5.22 16.52
N HIS A 363 -5.44 6.43 16.96
CA HIS A 363 -5.34 7.61 16.12
C HIS A 363 -3.86 7.92 15.81
N PRO A 364 -3.46 8.00 14.53
CA PRO A 364 -2.05 8.22 14.14
C PRO A 364 -1.55 9.61 14.59
N GLY A 365 -2.47 10.53 14.83
CA GLY A 365 -2.19 11.90 15.28
C GLY A 365 -2.16 12.91 14.13
N PHE A 366 -2.57 12.46 12.96
CA PHE A 366 -2.71 13.22 11.72
C PHE A 366 -4.01 12.78 11.00
N PRO A 367 -4.64 13.63 10.17
CA PRO A 367 -5.65 13.20 9.21
C PRO A 367 -5.27 11.93 8.45
N TRP A 368 -6.27 11.08 8.19
CA TRP A 368 -6.06 9.76 7.61
C TRP A 368 -7.23 9.37 6.70
N SER A 369 -6.90 8.62 5.65
CA SER A 369 -7.84 7.79 4.91
C SER A 369 -7.44 6.32 5.01
N GLY A 370 -8.41 5.42 4.89
CA GLY A 370 -8.14 4.00 4.76
C GLY A 370 -7.57 3.71 3.37
N LEU A 371 -8.43 3.81 2.36
CA LEU A 371 -8.06 3.65 0.97
C LEU A 371 -8.13 5.02 0.27
N TRP A 372 -7.12 5.32 -0.55
CA TRP A 372 -7.14 6.48 -1.44
C TRP A 372 -6.77 6.07 -2.87
N LEU A 373 -7.73 6.21 -3.78
CA LEU A 373 -7.53 6.15 -5.23
C LEU A 373 -7.28 7.56 -5.75
N GLU A 374 -6.16 7.75 -6.43
CA GLU A 374 -5.82 9.06 -6.99
C GLU A 374 -5.26 8.97 -8.40
N ASN A 375 -5.46 10.06 -9.15
CA ASN A 375 -4.95 10.29 -10.49
C ASN A 375 -5.32 9.20 -11.52
N GLY A 376 -5.40 9.57 -12.80
CA GLY A 376 -5.64 8.63 -13.90
C GLY A 376 -6.82 7.68 -13.67
N GLY A 377 -6.75 6.46 -14.19
CA GLY A 377 -7.85 5.49 -14.13
C GLY A 377 -7.37 4.04 -14.23
N GLY A 378 -8.32 3.10 -14.21
CA GLY A 378 -8.06 1.67 -14.32
C GLY A 378 -7.86 0.97 -12.96
N GLN A 379 -8.08 1.67 -11.84
CA GLN A 379 -7.88 1.10 -10.51
C GLN A 379 -8.93 0.02 -10.21
N LEU A 380 -8.46 -1.12 -9.71
CA LEU A 380 -9.31 -2.22 -9.27
C LEU A 380 -9.10 -2.50 -7.78
N VAL A 381 -10.19 -2.52 -7.03
CA VAL A 381 -10.21 -2.87 -5.61
C VAL A 381 -11.17 -4.03 -5.43
N SER A 382 -10.72 -5.12 -4.81
CA SER A 382 -11.57 -6.28 -4.55
C SER A 382 -11.35 -6.85 -3.15
N GLN A 383 -12.42 -7.27 -2.48
CA GLN A 383 -12.34 -7.95 -1.18
C GLN A 383 -11.53 -7.15 -0.13
N LEU A 384 -11.83 -5.86 -0.02
CA LEU A 384 -11.19 -4.98 0.96
C LEU A 384 -11.99 -4.97 2.26
N LEU A 385 -11.35 -5.31 3.36
CA LEU A 385 -11.94 -5.21 4.70
C LEU A 385 -11.37 -4.01 5.46
N VAL A 386 -12.23 -3.08 5.88
CA VAL A 386 -11.84 -1.93 6.71
C VAL A 386 -12.55 -1.96 8.05
N ASN A 387 -11.79 -1.87 9.14
CA ASN A 387 -12.32 -1.75 10.49
C ASN A 387 -11.81 -0.46 11.13
N ASN A 388 -12.72 0.46 11.46
CA ASN A 388 -12.39 1.72 12.11
C ASN A 388 -13.06 1.85 13.48
N GLN A 389 -12.28 2.22 14.50
CA GLN A 389 -12.74 2.50 15.87
C GLN A 389 -12.35 3.90 16.35
N ILE A 390 -11.79 4.73 15.47
CA ILE A 390 -11.26 6.05 15.84
C ILE A 390 -11.96 7.16 15.08
N LYS A 391 -11.75 8.40 15.53
CA LYS A 391 -12.24 9.58 14.83
C LYS A 391 -11.67 9.65 13.41
N LYS A 392 -12.53 10.02 12.46
CA LYS A 392 -12.18 10.37 11.09
C LYS A 392 -12.15 11.89 10.96
N ASP A 393 -11.06 12.43 10.42
CA ASP A 393 -11.01 13.86 10.05
C ASP A 393 -11.48 14.07 8.60
N THR A 394 -11.49 13.02 7.78
CA THR A 394 -11.88 13.05 6.37
C THR A 394 -12.84 11.89 6.04
N GLU A 395 -12.35 10.83 5.40
CA GLU A 395 -13.10 9.69 4.88
C GLU A 395 -12.28 8.39 4.91
N ILE A 396 -12.94 7.24 5.08
CA ILE A 396 -12.29 5.93 5.03
C ILE A 396 -11.87 5.59 3.60
N VAL A 397 -12.79 5.67 2.64
CA VAL A 397 -12.50 5.43 1.23
C VAL A 397 -12.63 6.75 0.48
N ARG A 398 -11.51 7.20 -0.10
CA ARG A 398 -11.37 8.45 -0.83
C ARG A 398 -11.09 8.18 -2.30
N LEU A 399 -11.95 8.71 -3.17
CA LEU A 399 -11.81 8.58 -4.62
C LEU A 399 -11.62 9.98 -5.21
N THR A 400 -10.45 10.22 -5.79
CA THR A 400 -10.07 11.46 -6.48
C THR A 400 -9.28 11.17 -7.75
N GLN A 401 -9.56 10.04 -8.40
CA GLN A 401 -8.96 9.66 -9.68
C GLN A 401 -9.57 10.45 -10.85
N ASP A 402 -8.93 10.45 -12.02
CA ASP A 402 -9.37 11.19 -13.21
C ASP A 402 -9.89 10.26 -14.33
N GLY A 403 -10.25 9.03 -13.98
CA GLY A 403 -10.51 7.92 -14.89
C GLY A 403 -11.28 6.78 -14.20
N PRO A 404 -11.59 5.69 -14.92
CA PRO A 404 -12.52 4.68 -14.42
C PRO A 404 -11.97 3.95 -13.19
N ALA A 405 -12.83 3.66 -12.22
CA ALA A 405 -12.47 2.84 -11.06
C ALA A 405 -13.54 1.79 -10.78
N ARG A 406 -13.12 0.60 -10.31
CA ARG A 406 -14.04 -0.44 -9.87
C ARG A 406 -13.66 -0.97 -8.49
N LEU A 407 -14.64 -0.98 -7.60
CA LEU A 407 -14.53 -1.49 -6.25
C LEU A 407 -15.55 -2.60 -6.06
N THR A 408 -15.11 -3.80 -5.69
CA THR A 408 -15.94 -4.99 -5.56
C THR A 408 -15.75 -5.64 -4.20
N ASP A 409 -16.82 -6.09 -3.54
CA ASP A 409 -16.77 -6.75 -2.22
C ASP A 409 -15.98 -5.92 -1.17
N VAL A 410 -16.26 -4.62 -1.10
CA VAL A 410 -15.65 -3.73 -0.10
C VAL A 410 -16.52 -3.70 1.15
N HIS A 411 -15.95 -4.11 2.29
CA HIS A 411 -16.64 -4.17 3.57
C HIS A 411 -16.05 -3.18 4.57
N ILE A 412 -16.86 -2.22 5.02
CA ILE A 412 -16.46 -1.18 5.97
C ILE A 412 -17.26 -1.35 7.25
N THR A 413 -16.57 -1.58 8.37
CA THR A 413 -17.13 -1.47 9.72
C THR A 413 -16.57 -0.22 10.38
N ASP A 414 -17.44 0.74 10.69
CA ASP A 414 -17.05 2.04 11.23
C ASP A 414 -17.76 2.31 12.57
N GLU A 415 -17.03 2.07 13.66
CA GLU A 415 -17.42 2.35 15.04
C GLU A 415 -16.76 3.63 15.58
N GLY A 416 -16.13 4.40 14.69
CA GLY A 416 -15.42 5.62 15.03
C GLY A 416 -16.35 6.81 15.28
N THR A 417 -15.83 8.01 15.04
CA THR A 417 -16.63 9.25 15.11
C THR A 417 -16.32 10.17 13.94
N ASP A 418 -17.28 11.04 13.61
CA ASP A 418 -17.21 12.05 12.55
C ASP A 418 -16.85 11.49 11.15
N GLY A 419 -16.55 12.37 10.18
CA GLY A 419 -16.07 12.00 8.84
C GLY A 419 -17.03 11.10 8.05
N ARG A 420 -16.57 10.55 6.93
CA ARG A 420 -17.38 9.73 6.01
C ARG A 420 -16.82 8.32 5.89
N ALA A 421 -17.67 7.36 5.56
CA ALA A 421 -17.21 6.04 5.12
C ALA A 421 -16.66 6.14 3.69
N ILE A 422 -17.41 6.75 2.76
CA ILE A 422 -17.01 6.88 1.36
C ILE A 422 -17.17 8.34 0.91
N ARG A 423 -16.17 8.83 0.18
CA ARG A 423 -16.25 10.06 -0.59
C ARG A 423 -15.81 9.83 -2.03
N VAL A 424 -16.73 10.09 -2.96
CA VAL A 424 -16.47 10.13 -4.39
C VAL A 424 -16.39 11.58 -4.83
N ASN A 425 -15.20 12.01 -5.24
CA ASN A 425 -14.90 13.34 -5.78
C ASN A 425 -13.79 13.18 -6.82
N ASP A 426 -14.04 12.28 -7.77
CA ASP A 426 -13.25 12.01 -8.95
C ASP A 426 -13.66 12.94 -10.12
N ASN A 427 -13.05 12.76 -11.28
CA ASN A 427 -13.45 13.47 -12.49
C ASN A 427 -14.82 12.99 -12.99
N ASP A 428 -15.81 13.88 -12.90
CA ASP A 428 -17.24 13.67 -13.16
C ASP A 428 -17.56 12.82 -14.42
N ASP A 429 -16.74 12.83 -15.47
CA ASP A 429 -17.03 12.05 -16.69
C ASP A 429 -16.67 10.55 -16.59
N ALA A 430 -15.80 10.17 -15.65
CA ALA A 430 -15.27 8.82 -15.56
C ALA A 430 -16.19 7.87 -14.76
N PRO A 431 -16.39 6.61 -15.20
CA PRO A 431 -17.25 5.69 -14.46
C PRO A 431 -16.57 5.17 -13.20
N THR A 432 -17.25 5.33 -12.07
CA THR A 432 -16.85 4.77 -10.78
C THR A 432 -17.92 3.79 -10.31
N ALA A 433 -17.56 2.51 -10.23
CA ALA A 433 -18.49 1.43 -9.92
C ALA A 433 -18.17 0.74 -8.59
N PHE A 434 -19.19 0.59 -7.76
CA PHE A 434 -19.20 -0.24 -6.56
C PHE A 434 -20.12 -1.44 -6.79
N ASP A 435 -19.65 -2.64 -6.46
CA ASP A 435 -20.33 -3.92 -6.70
C ASP A 435 -20.19 -4.78 -5.42
N GLY A 436 -21.29 -5.07 -4.73
CA GLY A 436 -21.24 -5.85 -3.47
C GLY A 436 -20.63 -5.10 -2.28
N CYS A 437 -20.78 -3.77 -2.19
CA CYS A 437 -20.22 -2.99 -1.07
C CYS A 437 -21.11 -3.08 0.19
N THR A 438 -20.52 -3.36 1.35
CA THR A 438 -21.20 -3.32 2.65
C THR A 438 -20.64 -2.23 3.54
N ILE A 439 -21.50 -1.41 4.12
CA ILE A 439 -21.14 -0.42 5.14
C ILE A 439 -21.96 -0.67 6.39
N THR A 440 -21.29 -0.94 7.50
CA THR A 440 -21.88 -0.87 8.84
C THR A 440 -21.32 0.36 9.54
N ASP A 441 -22.06 1.47 9.47
CA ASP A 441 -21.67 2.75 10.09
C ASP A 441 -22.42 2.92 11.41
N ARG A 442 -21.66 3.02 12.50
CA ARG A 442 -22.12 3.31 13.86
C ARG A 442 -21.55 4.63 14.37
N SER A 443 -20.89 5.39 13.49
CA SER A 443 -20.21 6.61 13.87
C SER A 443 -21.19 7.71 14.27
N SER A 444 -20.77 8.47 15.28
CA SER A 444 -21.53 9.63 15.75
C SER A 444 -21.04 10.88 15.00
N PRO A 445 -21.87 11.51 14.15
CA PRO A 445 -21.45 12.66 13.36
C PRO A 445 -21.32 13.92 14.23
N SER A 446 -20.25 14.70 13.99
CA SER A 446 -20.12 16.05 14.57
C SER A 446 -19.97 17.15 13.52
N THR A 447 -19.40 16.83 12.36
CA THR A 447 -19.25 17.77 11.24
C THR A 447 -19.76 17.22 9.92
N ALA A 448 -19.49 15.94 9.62
CA ALA A 448 -20.06 15.26 8.46
C ALA A 448 -21.23 14.38 8.91
N ASP A 449 -22.42 14.66 8.41
CA ASP A 449 -23.68 13.99 8.75
C ASP A 449 -24.00 12.80 7.82
N TYR A 450 -23.33 12.66 6.67
CA TYR A 450 -23.54 11.56 5.72
C TYR A 450 -22.43 10.51 5.76
N ALA A 451 -22.81 9.23 5.68
CA ALA A 451 -21.87 8.12 5.56
C ALA A 451 -21.21 8.08 4.17
N VAL A 452 -21.99 8.31 3.11
CA VAL A 452 -21.53 8.30 1.72
C VAL A 452 -21.78 9.66 1.08
N TYR A 453 -20.76 10.21 0.45
CA TYR A 453 -20.81 11.49 -0.24
C TYR A 453 -20.38 11.34 -1.68
N VAL A 454 -21.26 11.67 -2.61
CA VAL A 454 -21.05 11.59 -4.05
C VAL A 454 -21.10 12.99 -4.63
N ARG A 455 -19.96 13.42 -5.16
CA ARG A 455 -19.80 14.70 -5.85
C ARG A 455 -19.53 14.58 -7.34
N SER A 456 -19.39 13.35 -7.81
CA SER A 456 -19.05 13.05 -9.18
C SER A 456 -20.21 12.43 -9.96
N SER A 457 -20.25 12.72 -11.26
CA SER A 457 -21.17 12.09 -12.18
C SER A 457 -20.71 10.66 -12.52
N ASN A 458 -21.61 9.87 -13.11
CA ASN A 458 -21.32 8.51 -13.57
C ASN A 458 -20.87 7.52 -12.47
N VAL A 459 -21.48 7.64 -11.30
CA VAL A 459 -21.27 6.71 -10.18
C VAL A 459 -22.36 5.63 -10.18
N SER A 460 -21.98 4.37 -9.98
CA SER A 460 -22.92 3.26 -9.82
C SER A 460 -22.66 2.47 -8.54
N PHE A 461 -23.72 2.13 -7.82
CA PHE A 461 -23.71 1.14 -6.76
C PHE A 461 -24.64 -0.01 -7.17
N ASP A 462 -24.11 -1.23 -7.20
CA ASP A 462 -24.84 -2.46 -7.47
C ASP A 462 -24.67 -3.44 -6.31
N ASP A 463 -25.76 -4.08 -5.90
CA ASP A 463 -25.83 -5.06 -4.79
C ASP A 463 -25.17 -4.55 -3.49
N CYS A 464 -25.35 -3.26 -3.16
CA CYS A 464 -24.74 -2.64 -1.99
C CYS A 464 -25.69 -2.58 -0.78
N GLU A 465 -25.15 -2.79 0.43
CA GLU A 465 -25.89 -2.74 1.70
C GLU A 465 -25.25 -1.72 2.66
N PHE A 466 -25.99 -0.66 2.99
CA PHE A 466 -25.59 0.37 3.93
C PHE A 466 -26.51 0.34 5.16
N ASP A 467 -25.96 -0.11 6.28
CA ASP A 467 -26.61 -0.16 7.60
C ASP A 467 -26.01 0.94 8.48
N ILE A 468 -26.80 1.97 8.77
CA ILE A 468 -26.34 3.23 9.35
C ILE A 468 -27.17 3.55 10.58
N ALA A 469 -26.58 3.28 11.75
CA ALA A 469 -27.22 3.44 13.05
C ALA A 469 -26.25 4.15 14.02
N PRO A 470 -26.27 5.50 14.08
CA PRO A 470 -25.35 6.26 14.91
C PRO A 470 -25.48 5.93 16.40
N GLN A 471 -24.37 5.97 17.12
CA GLN A 471 -24.34 5.81 18.57
C GLN A 471 -24.80 7.05 19.37
N SER A 472 -25.21 8.12 18.69
CA SER A 472 -25.61 9.40 19.29
C SER A 472 -27.07 9.75 18.97
N SER A 473 -27.59 10.81 19.62
CA SER A 473 -28.91 11.33 19.32
C SER A 473 -28.96 12.23 18.06
N THR A 474 -27.83 12.43 17.40
CA THR A 474 -27.76 13.19 16.14
C THR A 474 -27.91 12.22 14.99
N ASP A 475 -28.83 12.54 14.08
CA ASP A 475 -29.06 11.74 12.87
C ASP A 475 -27.77 11.56 12.08
N ARG A 476 -27.57 10.35 11.60
CA ARG A 476 -26.58 10.01 10.57
C ARG A 476 -27.36 9.60 9.34
N HIS A 477 -26.96 10.17 8.22
CA HIS A 477 -27.61 10.00 6.94
C HIS A 477 -26.82 9.02 6.07
N GLY A 478 -27.52 8.43 5.08
CA GLY A 478 -26.94 7.51 4.12
C GLY A 478 -26.11 8.20 3.05
N VAL A 479 -26.68 8.26 1.85
CA VAL A 479 -26.02 8.77 0.66
C VAL A 479 -26.44 10.20 0.39
N PHE A 480 -25.46 11.10 0.28
CA PHE A 480 -25.66 12.47 -0.19
C PHE A 480 -25.02 12.68 -1.54
N VAL A 481 -25.82 13.26 -2.44
CA VAL A 481 -25.48 13.51 -3.83
C VAL A 481 -25.52 15.01 -4.06
N THR A 482 -24.40 15.62 -4.42
CA THR A 482 -24.23 17.08 -4.54
C THR A 482 -23.25 17.47 -5.62
N ASP A 483 -23.36 18.67 -6.17
CA ASP A 483 -22.61 19.14 -7.33
C ASP A 483 -21.08 19.23 -7.18
N GLY A 484 -20.37 18.70 -8.19
CA GLY A 484 -18.93 18.82 -8.45
C GLY A 484 -18.53 19.92 -9.44
N GLY A 485 -19.44 20.22 -10.38
CA GLY A 485 -19.23 20.99 -11.62
C GLY A 485 -20.54 21.41 -12.29
N ASP A 486 -20.62 21.40 -13.64
CA ASP A 486 -21.71 22.00 -14.44
C ASP A 486 -23.09 21.30 -14.36
N ASP A 487 -23.20 20.13 -13.73
CA ASP A 487 -24.39 19.48 -13.13
C ASP A 487 -24.00 18.01 -12.80
N LEU A 488 -24.71 17.33 -11.88
CA LEU A 488 -24.54 15.88 -11.69
C LEU A 488 -25.42 15.12 -12.71
N ASP A 489 -24.78 14.51 -13.71
CA ASP A 489 -25.46 13.97 -14.89
C ASP A 489 -25.93 12.52 -14.75
N ARG A 490 -25.34 11.72 -13.84
CA ARG A 490 -25.72 10.31 -13.70
C ARG A 490 -25.35 9.70 -12.37
N LEU A 491 -26.34 9.08 -11.71
CA LEU A 491 -26.16 8.17 -10.58
C LEU A 491 -26.99 6.92 -10.84
N THR A 492 -26.41 5.74 -10.64
CA THR A 492 -27.13 4.46 -10.73
C THR A 492 -27.09 3.75 -9.38
N LEU A 493 -28.26 3.36 -8.87
CA LEU A 493 -28.42 2.50 -7.70
C LEU A 493 -29.24 1.29 -8.13
N GLU A 494 -28.63 0.10 -8.12
CA GLU A 494 -29.30 -1.15 -8.47
C GLU A 494 -29.19 -2.13 -7.30
N ASN A 495 -30.31 -2.77 -6.92
CA ASN A 495 -30.36 -3.77 -5.86
C ASN A 495 -29.77 -3.31 -4.51
N CYS A 496 -29.80 -2.01 -4.21
CA CYS A 496 -29.18 -1.44 -3.02
C CYS A 496 -30.14 -1.41 -1.82
N THR A 497 -29.62 -1.61 -0.62
CA THR A 497 -30.35 -1.40 0.65
C THR A 497 -29.66 -0.28 1.43
N ILE A 498 -30.38 0.79 1.75
CA ILE A 498 -29.86 1.92 2.53
C ILE A 498 -30.78 2.15 3.74
N ASP A 499 -30.34 1.66 4.89
CA ASP A 499 -31.01 1.82 6.18
C ASP A 499 -30.25 2.88 6.99
N ALA A 500 -30.89 4.01 7.27
CA ALA A 500 -30.27 5.13 7.97
C ALA A 500 -31.27 5.82 8.90
N ASP A 501 -30.83 6.17 10.11
CA ASP A 501 -31.66 6.88 11.10
C ASP A 501 -32.25 8.21 10.57
N GLY A 502 -31.51 8.92 9.72
CA GLY A 502 -31.99 10.13 9.05
C GLY A 502 -32.38 9.90 7.58
N ALA A 503 -31.97 10.78 6.67
CA ALA A 503 -32.19 10.57 5.24
C ALA A 503 -31.32 9.41 4.72
N SER A 504 -31.93 8.37 4.14
CA SER A 504 -31.20 7.29 3.46
C SER A 504 -30.57 7.76 2.15
N LEU A 505 -31.31 8.52 1.34
CA LEU A 505 -30.82 9.12 0.10
C LEU A 505 -31.21 10.59 0.03
N ARG A 506 -30.27 11.45 -0.32
CA ARG A 506 -30.49 12.89 -0.44
C ARG A 506 -29.81 13.49 -1.67
N PHE A 507 -30.58 14.26 -2.44
CA PHE A 507 -30.07 15.11 -3.52
C PHE A 507 -30.03 16.58 -3.08
N ALA A 508 -28.89 17.22 -3.30
CA ALA A 508 -28.68 18.64 -3.00
C ALA A 508 -29.23 19.55 -4.11
N GLU A 509 -28.96 19.17 -5.35
CA GLU A 509 -29.11 20.01 -6.54
C GLU A 509 -29.74 19.22 -7.69
N SER A 510 -30.04 19.91 -8.79
CA SER A 510 -30.62 19.34 -10.02
C SER A 510 -29.67 18.34 -10.69
N GLY A 511 -30.24 17.47 -11.52
CA GLY A 511 -29.48 16.44 -12.24
C GLY A 511 -30.31 15.72 -13.31
N ALA A 512 -29.65 14.88 -14.09
CA ALA A 512 -30.27 14.11 -15.17
C ALA A 512 -29.97 12.62 -15.06
N ASP A 513 -30.66 11.81 -15.88
CA ASP A 513 -30.38 10.40 -16.17
C ASP A 513 -30.05 9.50 -14.95
N HIS A 514 -30.63 9.81 -13.79
CA HIS A 514 -30.49 8.98 -12.60
C HIS A 514 -31.35 7.72 -12.72
N THR A 515 -30.82 6.59 -12.25
CA THR A 515 -31.52 5.30 -12.29
C THR A 515 -31.49 4.69 -10.90
N VAL A 516 -32.65 4.41 -10.33
CA VAL A 516 -32.78 3.72 -9.04
C VAL A 516 -33.74 2.55 -9.20
N GLU A 517 -33.20 1.34 -9.17
CA GLU A 517 -33.94 0.12 -9.46
C GLU A 517 -33.78 -0.91 -8.34
N SER A 518 -34.86 -1.63 -8.06
CA SER A 518 -34.91 -2.77 -7.14
C SER A 518 -34.28 -2.49 -5.76
N SER A 519 -34.33 -1.24 -5.31
CA SER A 519 -33.64 -0.77 -4.10
C SER A 519 -34.60 -0.53 -2.92
N PHE A 520 -34.07 -0.59 -1.70
CA PHE A 520 -34.77 -0.32 -0.45
C PHE A 520 -34.16 0.87 0.28
N PHE A 521 -34.98 1.82 0.72
CA PHE A 521 -34.56 2.98 1.50
C PHE A 521 -35.61 3.38 2.54
N GLU A 522 -35.20 3.79 3.74
CA GLU A 522 -36.13 4.21 4.80
C GLU A 522 -36.60 5.66 4.61
N GLY A 523 -35.72 6.57 4.16
CA GLY A 523 -36.06 7.98 3.92
C GLY A 523 -35.41 8.57 2.66
N LEU A 524 -36.18 9.32 1.87
CA LEU A 524 -35.72 10.04 0.67
C LEU A 524 -36.00 11.55 0.79
N VAL A 525 -34.97 12.38 0.61
CA VAL A 525 -35.04 13.82 0.84
C VAL A 525 -34.45 14.63 -0.34
N MET A 526 -35.14 15.70 -0.73
CA MET A 526 -34.64 16.73 -1.67
C MET A 526 -34.39 18.04 -0.92
N SER A 527 -33.20 18.62 -1.12
CA SER A 527 -32.71 19.75 -0.30
C SER A 527 -33.31 21.10 -0.68
N ASP A 528 -33.32 21.43 -1.97
CA ASP A 528 -33.78 22.72 -2.50
C ASP A 528 -35.17 22.57 -3.18
N PRO A 529 -36.12 23.49 -2.95
CA PRO A 529 -37.36 23.58 -3.73
C PRO A 529 -37.19 23.62 -5.26
N GLU A 530 -36.06 24.14 -5.75
CA GLU A 530 -35.72 24.28 -7.16
C GLU A 530 -34.95 23.06 -7.72
N THR A 531 -34.56 22.09 -6.88
CA THR A 531 -33.93 20.84 -7.32
C THR A 531 -34.83 20.14 -8.34
N THR A 532 -34.34 19.97 -9.56
CA THR A 532 -35.05 19.32 -10.66
C THR A 532 -34.26 18.11 -11.13
N LEU A 533 -34.84 16.91 -10.97
CA LEU A 533 -34.27 15.69 -11.53
C LEU A 533 -34.98 15.32 -12.82
N SER A 534 -34.22 15.17 -13.91
CA SER A 534 -34.73 14.80 -15.23
C SER A 534 -34.39 13.37 -15.62
N SER A 535 -35.24 12.75 -16.44
CA SER A 535 -35.04 11.38 -16.95
C SER A 535 -34.81 10.31 -15.87
N VAL A 536 -35.41 10.49 -14.68
CA VAL A 536 -35.18 9.55 -13.57
C VAL A 536 -36.07 8.32 -13.71
N LEU A 537 -35.46 7.14 -13.63
CA LEU A 537 -36.15 5.86 -13.60
C LEU A 537 -36.22 5.29 -12.16
N TRP A 538 -37.44 5.10 -11.64
CA TRP A 538 -37.71 4.50 -10.32
C TRP A 538 -38.54 3.22 -10.49
N THR A 539 -37.90 2.05 -10.49
CA THR A 539 -38.57 0.77 -10.75
C THR A 539 -38.33 -0.24 -9.63
N GLY A 540 -39.38 -0.96 -9.20
CA GLY A 540 -39.22 -2.06 -8.23
C GLY A 540 -38.83 -1.69 -6.80
N ASN A 541 -38.77 -0.40 -6.45
CA ASN A 541 -38.28 0.08 -5.16
C ASN A 541 -39.28 -0.09 -4.00
N ARG A 542 -38.77 -0.13 -2.77
CA ARG A 542 -39.55 -0.17 -1.52
C ARG A 542 -39.07 0.91 -0.56
N HIS A 543 -40.00 1.64 0.08
CA HIS A 543 -39.65 2.61 1.13
C HIS A 543 -40.59 2.54 2.34
N ARG A 544 -40.06 2.93 3.51
CA ARG A 544 -40.77 2.92 4.80
C ARG A 544 -40.37 4.14 5.64
N GLY A 545 -40.83 5.33 5.29
CA GLY A 545 -40.57 6.53 6.09
C GLY A 545 -41.06 7.82 5.45
N GLU A 546 -40.84 8.93 6.15
CA GLU A 546 -41.21 10.25 5.65
C GLU A 546 -40.39 10.58 4.39
N THR A 547 -41.09 10.84 3.29
CA THR A 547 -40.47 11.22 2.03
C THR A 547 -40.79 12.68 1.72
N ALA A 548 -39.77 13.49 1.53
CA ALA A 548 -39.91 14.90 1.17
C ALA A 548 -39.44 15.12 -0.27
N PHE A 549 -40.36 14.95 -1.23
CA PHE A 549 -40.12 15.31 -2.62
C PHE A 549 -40.40 16.80 -2.86
N ARG A 550 -39.42 17.50 -3.42
CA ARG A 550 -39.53 18.89 -3.90
C ARG A 550 -38.95 18.94 -5.32
N GLY A 551 -39.61 19.64 -6.26
CA GLY A 551 -39.20 19.68 -7.68
C GLY A 551 -40.27 19.22 -8.69
N GLU A 552 -39.97 19.32 -10.00
CA GLU A 552 -40.89 18.98 -11.10
C GLU A 552 -41.03 17.46 -11.34
N ARG A 553 -42.07 16.85 -10.75
CA ARG A 553 -42.38 15.40 -10.89
C ARG A 553 -42.61 14.90 -12.32
N SER A 554 -42.92 15.79 -13.28
CA SER A 554 -43.23 15.42 -14.67
C SER A 554 -42.08 14.74 -15.42
N GLN A 555 -40.86 14.80 -14.87
CA GLN A 555 -39.68 14.25 -15.50
C GLN A 555 -39.30 12.84 -14.96
N TRP A 556 -40.11 12.27 -14.06
CA TRP A 556 -39.84 10.96 -13.45
C TRP A 556 -40.67 9.85 -14.11
N GLN A 557 -40.09 8.66 -14.21
CA GLN A 557 -40.68 7.49 -14.87
C GLN A 557 -40.60 6.28 -13.92
N GLY A 558 -41.67 5.47 -13.83
CA GLY A 558 -41.65 4.20 -13.09
C GLY A 558 -42.76 4.04 -12.03
N ASP A 559 -42.69 2.93 -11.30
CA ASP A 559 -43.70 2.47 -10.34
C ASP A 559 -43.40 2.99 -8.92
N PHE A 560 -44.08 4.06 -8.50
CA PHE A 560 -44.03 4.61 -7.14
C PHE A 560 -44.96 3.85 -6.18
N ASN A 561 -44.91 2.51 -6.17
CA ASN A 561 -46.09 1.72 -5.81
C ASN A 561 -46.29 1.32 -4.34
N PHE A 562 -45.44 1.72 -3.39
CA PHE A 562 -45.71 1.41 -1.97
C PHE A 562 -45.19 2.50 -1.03
N GLY A 563 -46.09 3.13 -0.26
CA GLY A 563 -45.76 3.99 0.88
C GLY A 563 -45.87 5.50 0.67
N PHE A 564 -46.07 5.96 -0.58
CA PHE A 564 -46.14 7.38 -0.89
C PHE A 564 -47.54 7.90 -0.58
N ASP A 565 -47.76 8.44 0.61
CA ASP A 565 -48.89 9.35 0.82
C ASP A 565 -48.54 10.69 0.15
N VAL A 566 -49.37 11.08 -0.82
CA VAL A 566 -49.20 12.27 -1.67
C VAL A 566 -49.51 13.56 -0.91
#